data_AF-A0A7X7I603-F1
#
_entry.id   AF-A0A7X7I603-F1
#
_cell.length_a   1.000
_cell.length_b   1.000
_cell.length_c   1.000
_cell.angle_alpha   90.00
_cell.angle_beta   90.00
_cell.angle_gamma   90.00
#
_symmetry.space_group_name_H-M   'P 1'
#
loop_
_entity.id
_entity.type
_entity.pdbx_description
1 polymer ?
#
loop_
_entity_poly.entity_id
_entity_poly.type
_entity_poly.pdbx_seq_one_letter_code
_entity_poly.pdbx_strand_id
1 'polypeptide(L)'
;MDKLSESVKDFSDEYLLDQFQNHKDDYTEGALKILGEEVERRNLDINKNIAEKLSNKTSKEQIRLDKDDFNVFDHTFSYTDLLLATAVLRENDVIFFVENPNSDTLPLENQAVKRFSICVHKSSEAKAHEILDEHFVKSDGQYSLKNSDIRERLKSFSFHDLQITENDAKEPLDVAFSDAEIRIITGYARRLLSEVDEIEEKQGRVVFYYDAIEPLIELLEETDEKVITRNELLAILEILQIYCSDPGFPDMIDETISALLGFFYEQQEKKLI
;
A
#
# COMPACT_ATOMS: atom_id res chain seq x y z
N MET A 1 14.51 -7.46 -38.56
CA MET A 1 15.19 -6.34 -39.23
C MET A 1 14.31 -5.75 -40.32
N ASP A 2 13.85 -6.52 -41.32
CA ASP A 2 13.00 -6.00 -42.41
C ASP A 2 11.63 -5.45 -41.96
N LYS A 3 11.01 -6.04 -40.93
CA LYS A 3 9.76 -5.51 -40.36
C LYS A 3 9.94 -4.17 -39.64
N LEU A 4 11.10 -3.94 -39.03
CA LEU A 4 11.40 -2.70 -38.31
C LEU A 4 11.62 -1.57 -39.32
N SER A 5 12.39 -1.81 -40.38
CA SER A 5 12.65 -0.81 -41.43
C SER A 5 11.40 -0.37 -42.20
N GLU A 6 10.37 -1.23 -42.29
CA GLU A 6 9.06 -0.84 -42.79
C GLU A 6 8.27 -0.04 -41.74
N SER A 7 8.22 -0.50 -40.49
CA SER A 7 7.42 0.13 -39.43
C SER A 7 7.91 1.53 -39.04
N VAL A 8 9.23 1.77 -39.06
CA VAL A 8 9.80 3.08 -38.66
C VAL A 8 9.34 4.18 -39.63
N LYS A 9 9.01 3.86 -40.88
CA LYS A 9 8.51 4.84 -41.85
C LYS A 9 7.14 5.40 -41.49
N ASP A 10 6.36 4.69 -40.68
CA ASP A 10 5.03 5.10 -40.25
C ASP A 10 5.04 5.83 -38.89
N PHE A 11 6.20 5.90 -38.22
CA PHE A 11 6.33 6.61 -36.95
C PHE A 11 6.11 8.12 -37.16
N SER A 12 5.45 8.77 -36.19
CA SER A 12 5.46 10.23 -36.14
C SER A 12 6.86 10.73 -35.82
N ASP A 13 7.19 11.95 -36.25
CA ASP A 13 8.52 12.53 -36.06
C ASP A 13 8.88 12.66 -34.56
N GLU A 14 7.90 12.99 -33.72
CA GLU A 14 8.05 13.04 -32.26
C GLU A 14 8.36 11.67 -31.65
N TYR A 15 7.61 10.64 -32.07
CA TYR A 15 7.78 9.28 -31.58
C TYR A 15 9.12 8.70 -32.03
N LEU A 16 9.51 8.92 -33.29
CA LEU A 16 10.79 8.49 -33.82
C LEU A 16 11.98 9.06 -33.05
N LEU A 17 11.95 10.37 -32.75
CA LEU A 17 13.00 11.03 -31.97
C LEU A 17 13.03 10.55 -30.52
N ASP A 18 11.87 10.30 -29.92
CA ASP A 18 11.77 9.79 -28.55
C ASP A 18 12.34 8.37 -28.43
N GLN A 19 11.98 7.47 -29.35
CA GLN A 19 12.53 6.11 -29.39
C GLN A 19 14.04 6.13 -29.67
N PHE A 20 14.53 7.04 -30.52
CA PHE A 20 15.97 7.13 -30.85
C PHE A 20 16.82 7.73 -29.71
N GLN A 21 16.30 8.68 -28.94
CA GLN A 21 17.07 9.38 -27.90
C GLN A 21 16.89 8.81 -26.49
N ASN A 22 15.65 8.54 -26.09
CA ASN A 22 15.28 8.23 -24.70
C ASN A 22 15.22 6.73 -24.42
N HIS A 23 15.01 5.91 -25.47
CA HIS A 23 14.91 4.46 -25.38
C HIS A 23 16.09 3.74 -26.04
N LYS A 24 17.20 4.45 -26.23
CA LYS A 24 18.38 3.92 -26.94
C LYS A 24 18.95 2.64 -26.29
N ASP A 25 18.81 2.53 -24.97
CA ASP A 25 19.34 1.42 -24.18
C ASP A 25 18.44 0.16 -24.30
N ASP A 26 17.22 0.33 -24.82
CA ASP A 26 16.25 -0.76 -25.06
C ASP A 26 16.43 -1.41 -26.44
N TYR A 27 17.33 -0.88 -27.29
CA TYR A 27 17.52 -1.32 -28.67
C TYR A 27 18.87 -1.97 -28.95
N THR A 28 18.86 -2.96 -29.84
CA THR A 28 20.11 -3.50 -30.43
C THR A 28 20.75 -2.49 -31.37
N GLU A 29 22.08 -2.56 -31.54
CA GLU A 29 22.83 -1.66 -32.44
C GLU A 29 22.26 -1.60 -33.87
N GLY A 30 21.76 -2.73 -34.38
CA GLY A 30 21.10 -2.79 -35.68
C GLY A 30 19.77 -2.03 -35.74
N ALA A 31 18.99 -2.06 -34.66
CA ALA A 31 17.72 -1.33 -34.56
C ALA A 31 17.97 0.18 -34.42
N LEU A 32 18.98 0.58 -33.64
CA LEU A 32 19.41 1.98 -33.52
C LEU A 32 19.88 2.55 -34.85
N LYS A 33 20.58 1.75 -35.66
CA LYS A 33 21.01 2.17 -37.00
C LYS A 33 19.81 2.47 -37.91
N ILE A 34 18.79 1.62 -37.89
CA ILE A 34 17.56 1.81 -38.69
C ILE A 34 16.81 3.08 -38.23
N LEU A 35 16.71 3.31 -36.92
CA LEU A 35 16.08 4.52 -36.37
C LEU A 35 16.88 5.78 -36.74
N GLY A 36 18.21 5.74 -36.63
CA GLY A 36 19.10 6.85 -36.97
C GLY A 36 19.08 7.21 -38.46
N GLU A 37 19.11 6.21 -39.35
CA GLU A 37 18.98 6.41 -40.80
C GLU A 37 17.65 7.09 -41.16
N GLU A 38 16.56 6.78 -40.45
CA GLU A 38 15.26 7.39 -40.66
C GLU A 38 15.19 8.84 -40.12
N VAL A 39 15.81 9.11 -38.97
CA VAL A 39 15.95 10.47 -38.40
C VAL A 39 16.74 11.38 -39.35
N GLU A 40 17.84 10.87 -39.92
CA GLU A 40 18.64 11.58 -40.93
C GLU A 40 17.86 11.77 -42.24
N ARG A 41 17.15 10.74 -42.72
CA ARG A 41 16.32 10.80 -43.93
C ARG A 41 15.24 11.89 -43.85
N ARG A 42 14.64 12.07 -42.68
CA ARG A 42 13.61 13.08 -42.42
C ARG A 42 14.17 14.45 -42.02
N ASN A 43 15.50 14.56 -41.90
CA ASN A 43 16.20 15.79 -41.54
C ASN A 43 15.70 16.38 -40.20
N LEU A 44 15.40 15.50 -39.24
CA LEU A 44 14.85 15.88 -37.95
C LEU A 44 15.95 16.44 -37.04
N ASP A 45 15.73 17.65 -36.53
CA ASP A 45 16.68 18.32 -35.66
C ASP A 45 16.59 17.77 -34.22
N ILE A 46 17.51 16.87 -33.92
CA ILE A 46 17.71 16.20 -32.63
C ILE A 46 17.78 17.22 -31.47
N ASN A 47 18.27 18.44 -31.72
CA ASN A 47 18.48 19.47 -30.69
C ASN A 47 17.25 20.38 -30.48
N LYS A 48 16.38 20.53 -31.48
CA LYS A 48 15.15 21.33 -31.36
C LYS A 48 14.16 20.75 -30.37
N ASN A 49 14.01 19.42 -30.36
CA ASN A 49 13.05 18.73 -29.50
C ASN A 49 13.46 18.78 -28.01
N ILE A 50 14.77 18.86 -27.74
CA ILE A 50 15.32 19.07 -26.39
C ILE A 50 14.99 20.49 -25.90
N ALA A 51 15.10 21.50 -26.77
CA ALA A 51 14.76 22.90 -26.43
C ALA A 51 13.25 23.10 -26.19
N GLU A 52 12.38 22.43 -26.95
CA GLU A 52 10.92 22.47 -26.74
C GLU A 52 10.49 21.69 -25.48
N LYS A 53 11.10 20.52 -25.18
CA LYS A 53 10.88 19.80 -23.91
C LYS A 53 11.44 20.55 -22.69
N LEU A 54 12.54 21.31 -22.81
CA LEU A 54 13.09 22.17 -21.74
C LEU A 54 12.27 23.46 -21.56
N SER A 55 11.78 24.06 -22.65
CA SER A 55 10.85 25.20 -22.62
C SER A 55 9.55 24.84 -21.89
N ASN A 56 9.00 23.65 -22.15
CA ASN A 56 7.76 23.18 -21.53
C ASN A 56 7.94 22.64 -20.10
N LYS A 57 9.18 22.36 -19.63
CA LYS A 57 9.46 21.98 -18.24
C LYS A 57 9.81 23.16 -17.32
N THR A 58 10.03 24.37 -17.86
CA THR A 58 10.55 25.50 -17.06
C THR A 58 9.69 26.77 -17.09
N SER A 59 8.45 26.67 -17.57
CA SER A 59 7.40 27.65 -17.26
C SER A 59 6.31 26.98 -16.42
N LYS A 60 6.64 26.60 -15.18
CA LYS A 60 5.59 26.66 -14.15
C LYS A 60 5.20 28.13 -14.08
N GLU A 61 4.11 28.50 -14.73
CA GLU A 61 3.40 29.73 -14.39
C GLU A 61 3.36 29.77 -12.86
N GLN A 62 4.03 30.76 -12.26
CA GLN A 62 3.85 31.01 -10.85
C GLN A 62 2.41 31.51 -10.70
N ILE A 63 1.49 30.57 -10.50
CA ILE A 63 0.12 30.90 -10.14
C ILE A 63 0.22 31.53 -8.76
N ARG A 64 0.01 32.84 -8.68
CA ARG A 64 -0.18 33.54 -7.41
C ARG A 64 -1.56 33.12 -6.90
N LEU A 65 -1.57 32.21 -5.96
CA LEU A 65 -2.78 31.78 -5.25
C LEU A 65 -2.88 32.59 -3.96
N ASP A 66 -4.04 33.17 -3.69
CA ASP A 66 -4.32 33.86 -2.43
C ASP A 66 -4.87 32.86 -1.40
N LYS A 67 -4.72 33.15 -0.10
CA LYS A 67 -5.29 32.31 0.96
C LYS A 67 -6.81 32.22 0.84
N ASP A 68 -7.45 33.27 0.33
CA ASP A 68 -8.89 33.34 0.09
C ASP A 68 -9.38 32.38 -1.01
N ASP A 69 -8.47 31.82 -1.81
CA ASP A 69 -8.79 30.84 -2.86
C ASP A 69 -8.88 29.39 -2.32
N PHE A 70 -8.64 29.20 -1.02
CA PHE A 70 -8.64 27.89 -0.38
C PHE A 70 -9.78 27.76 0.63
N ASN A 71 -10.39 26.58 0.64
CA ASN A 71 -11.37 26.19 1.65
C ASN A 71 -10.69 25.27 2.66
N VAL A 72 -10.92 25.55 3.94
CA VAL A 72 -10.43 24.72 5.05
C VAL A 72 -11.37 23.53 5.18
N PHE A 73 -10.79 22.33 5.21
CA PHE A 73 -11.57 21.13 5.46
C PHE A 73 -12.13 21.15 6.89
N ASP A 74 -13.35 20.66 7.03
CA ASP A 74 -14.16 20.69 8.25
C ASP A 74 -13.66 19.75 9.36
N HIS A 75 -12.88 18.73 9.01
CA HIS A 75 -12.28 17.78 9.95
C HIS A 75 -10.76 17.92 10.00
N THR A 76 -10.19 17.53 11.15
CA THR A 76 -8.75 17.62 11.42
C THR A 76 -8.05 16.27 11.30
N PHE A 77 -6.74 16.28 11.07
CA PHE A 77 -5.90 15.10 10.96
C PHE A 77 -4.96 15.00 12.16
N SER A 78 -4.65 13.77 12.58
CA SER A 78 -3.46 13.51 13.40
C SER A 78 -2.19 13.76 12.58
N TYR A 79 -1.01 13.79 13.21
CA TYR A 79 0.23 13.96 12.46
C TYR A 79 0.46 12.82 11.45
N THR A 80 0.17 11.57 11.83
CA THR A 80 0.34 10.40 10.97
C THR A 80 -0.65 10.38 9.81
N ASP A 81 -1.93 10.65 10.11
CA ASP A 81 -2.98 10.70 9.08
C ASP A 81 -2.75 11.87 8.12
N LEU A 82 -2.24 13.00 8.61
CA LEU A 82 -1.86 14.14 7.80
C LEU A 82 -0.80 13.74 6.76
N LEU A 83 0.28 13.06 7.18
CA LEU A 83 1.35 12.68 6.26
C LEU A 83 0.80 11.85 5.10
N LEU A 84 -0.07 10.88 5.39
CA LEU A 84 -0.70 10.06 4.38
C LEU A 84 -1.66 10.86 3.49
N ALA A 85 -2.54 11.66 4.10
CA ALA A 85 -3.45 12.53 3.35
C ALA A 85 -2.70 13.48 2.41
N THR A 86 -1.57 14.04 2.85
CA THR A 86 -0.74 14.90 1.98
C THR A 86 -0.07 14.14 0.84
N ALA A 87 0.32 12.87 1.05
CA ALA A 87 0.88 12.04 -0.01
C ALA A 87 -0.17 11.75 -1.08
N VAL A 88 -1.34 11.26 -0.66
CA VAL A 88 -2.48 10.94 -1.52
C VAL A 88 -2.93 12.16 -2.33
N LEU A 89 -3.05 13.33 -1.70
CA LEU A 89 -3.44 14.56 -2.39
C LEU A 89 -2.38 15.03 -3.40
N ARG A 90 -1.08 14.86 -3.10
CA ARG A 90 0.01 15.22 -4.02
C ARG A 90 0.06 14.31 -5.24
N GLU A 91 -0.10 13.00 -5.04
CA GLU A 91 -0.12 12.01 -6.13
C GLU A 91 -1.26 12.26 -7.11
N ASN A 92 -2.33 12.88 -6.65
CA ASN A 92 -3.51 13.20 -7.45
C ASN A 92 -3.54 14.66 -7.96
N ASP A 93 -2.41 15.35 -7.93
CA ASP A 93 -2.25 16.74 -8.39
C ASP A 93 -3.24 17.73 -7.74
N VAL A 94 -3.62 17.50 -6.47
CA VAL A 94 -4.47 18.43 -5.73
C VAL A 94 -3.61 19.58 -5.17
N ILE A 95 -4.08 20.82 -5.35
CA ILE A 95 -3.44 22.00 -4.78
C ILE A 95 -3.96 22.23 -3.36
N PHE A 96 -3.08 22.12 -2.37
CA PHE A 96 -3.43 22.29 -0.96
C PHE A 96 -2.26 22.87 -0.14
N PHE A 97 -2.58 23.34 1.07
CA PHE A 97 -1.59 23.59 2.13
C PHE A 97 -2.11 23.10 3.49
N VAL A 98 -1.22 22.99 4.47
CA VAL A 98 -1.56 22.54 5.82
C VAL A 98 -1.53 23.73 6.77
N GLU A 99 -2.61 23.91 7.52
CA GLU A 99 -2.70 24.88 8.60
C GLU A 99 -2.59 24.16 9.95
N ASN A 100 -1.75 24.68 10.84
CA ASN A 100 -1.69 24.25 12.22
C ASN A 100 -2.33 25.35 13.09
N PRO A 101 -3.53 25.12 13.66
CA PRO A 101 -4.23 26.14 14.45
C PRO A 101 -3.50 26.54 15.75
N ASN A 102 -2.48 25.80 16.21
CA ASN A 102 -1.77 26.04 17.47
C ASN A 102 -0.27 26.36 17.26
N SER A 103 0.06 27.44 16.56
CA SER A 103 1.47 27.78 16.21
C SER A 103 2.29 28.50 17.29
N ASP A 104 1.72 28.88 18.44
CA ASP A 104 2.35 29.88 19.33
C ASP A 104 3.06 29.35 20.59
N THR A 105 3.32 28.04 20.73
CA THR A 105 4.05 27.54 21.92
C THR A 105 5.11 26.48 21.60
N LEU A 106 6.28 26.65 22.24
CA LEU A 106 7.47 25.78 22.23
C LEU A 106 7.12 24.28 22.35
N PRO A 107 7.92 23.39 21.73
CA PRO A 107 7.60 21.97 21.65
C PRO A 107 7.85 21.29 22.99
N LEU A 108 6.80 21.07 23.77
CA LEU A 108 6.79 20.15 24.89
C LEU A 108 5.89 18.96 24.53
N GLU A 109 6.54 17.81 24.31
CA GLU A 109 6.08 16.45 24.60
C GLU A 109 4.56 16.15 24.42
N ASN A 110 4.09 16.16 23.17
CA ASN A 110 3.21 15.13 22.58
C ASN A 110 2.76 15.58 21.18
N GLN A 111 3.54 15.25 20.14
CA GLN A 111 3.19 15.58 18.75
C GLN A 111 1.94 14.81 18.26
N ALA A 112 1.58 13.70 18.92
CA ALA A 112 0.42 12.87 18.59
C ALA A 112 -0.94 13.57 18.78
N VAL A 113 -1.01 14.66 19.54
CA VAL A 113 -2.27 15.37 19.87
C VAL A 113 -2.49 16.61 18.99
N LYS A 114 -1.54 16.97 18.12
CA LYS A 114 -1.69 18.12 17.23
C LYS A 114 -2.71 17.82 16.15
N ARG A 115 -3.78 18.62 16.12
CA ARG A 115 -4.85 18.57 15.13
C ARG A 115 -4.50 19.49 13.98
N PHE A 116 -4.24 18.93 12.80
CA PHE A 116 -3.87 19.68 11.61
C PHE A 116 -5.08 19.83 10.68
N SER A 117 -5.20 20.95 10.00
CA SER A 117 -6.24 21.17 8.99
C SER A 117 -5.61 21.24 7.60
N ILE A 118 -6.24 20.59 6.62
CA ILE A 118 -5.84 20.73 5.21
C ILE A 118 -6.73 21.79 4.58
N CYS A 119 -6.11 22.72 3.86
CA CYS A 119 -6.78 23.76 3.09
C CYS A 119 -6.60 23.44 1.61
N VAL A 120 -7.69 23.22 0.89
CA VAL A 120 -7.66 22.81 -0.53
C VAL A 120 -8.17 23.94 -1.40
N HIS A 121 -7.55 24.13 -2.56
CA HIS A 121 -7.97 25.14 -3.51
C HIS A 121 -9.41 24.87 -4.00
N LYS A 122 -10.24 25.90 -4.10
CA LYS A 122 -11.68 25.79 -4.44
C LYS A 122 -11.97 25.00 -5.71
N SER A 123 -11.08 25.04 -6.70
CA SER A 123 -11.26 24.27 -7.94
C SER A 123 -11.12 22.74 -7.77
N SER A 124 -10.49 22.30 -6.69
CA SER A 124 -10.10 20.91 -6.46
C SER A 124 -10.73 20.31 -5.21
N GLU A 125 -11.61 21.06 -4.53
CA GLU A 125 -12.25 20.67 -3.28
C GLU A 125 -13.08 19.38 -3.43
N ALA A 126 -13.94 19.30 -4.44
CA ALA A 126 -14.77 18.11 -4.66
C ALA A 126 -13.91 16.86 -4.94
N LYS A 127 -12.88 17.00 -5.77
CA LYS A 127 -11.92 15.92 -6.09
C LYS A 127 -11.14 15.49 -4.83
N ALA A 128 -10.70 16.45 -4.03
CA ALA A 128 -9.97 16.16 -2.80
C ALA A 128 -10.84 15.46 -1.76
N HIS A 129 -12.11 15.82 -1.64
CA HIS A 129 -13.06 15.08 -0.80
C HIS A 129 -13.30 13.68 -1.30
N GLU A 130 -13.51 13.47 -2.60
CA GLU A 130 -13.70 12.14 -3.18
C GLU A 130 -12.51 11.22 -2.86
N ILE A 131 -11.28 11.69 -3.14
CA ILE A 131 -10.06 10.92 -2.88
C ILE A 131 -9.84 10.67 -1.39
N LEU A 132 -10.03 11.68 -0.54
CA LEU A 132 -9.87 11.47 0.90
C LEU A 132 -10.96 10.57 1.46
N ASP A 133 -12.18 10.64 0.94
CA ASP A 133 -13.27 9.76 1.37
C ASP A 133 -13.05 8.31 0.91
N GLU A 134 -12.22 8.03 -0.10
CA GLU A 134 -11.79 6.66 -0.43
C GLU A 134 -10.86 6.08 0.64
N HIS A 135 -10.00 6.91 1.23
CA HIS A 135 -8.94 6.48 2.15
C HIS A 135 -9.19 6.82 3.62
N PHE A 136 -10.17 7.66 3.96
CA PHE A 136 -10.39 8.13 5.32
C PHE A 136 -11.88 8.09 5.69
N VAL A 137 -12.16 7.93 6.99
CA VAL A 137 -13.49 8.05 7.61
C VAL A 137 -13.53 9.35 8.40
N LYS A 138 -14.67 10.05 8.34
CA LYS A 138 -14.97 11.23 9.16
C LYS A 138 -15.68 10.81 10.44
N SER A 139 -15.06 11.02 11.59
CA SER A 139 -15.68 10.78 12.90
C SER A 139 -15.19 11.81 13.92
N ASP A 140 -16.08 12.28 14.80
CA ASP A 140 -15.78 13.23 15.89
C ASP A 140 -14.96 14.48 15.48
N GLY A 141 -15.19 14.99 14.26
CA GLY A 141 -14.44 16.15 13.74
C GLY A 141 -13.01 15.83 13.29
N GLN A 142 -12.69 14.56 13.07
CA GLN A 142 -11.41 14.07 12.58
C GLN A 142 -11.54 13.21 11.32
N TYR A 143 -10.53 13.29 10.44
CA TYR A 143 -10.28 12.31 9.40
C TYR A 143 -9.33 11.25 9.97
N SER A 144 -9.76 9.99 9.92
CA SER A 144 -8.97 8.83 10.34
C SER A 144 -8.86 7.86 9.16
N LEU A 145 -7.69 7.28 8.92
CA LEU A 145 -7.48 6.34 7.82
C LEU A 145 -8.52 5.19 7.85
N LYS A 146 -9.18 4.92 6.73
CA LYS A 146 -10.03 3.74 6.55
C LYS A 146 -9.17 2.49 6.77
N ASN A 147 -9.65 1.59 7.61
CA ASN A 147 -8.91 0.41 8.09
C ASN A 147 -7.70 0.76 8.98
N SER A 148 -7.76 1.83 9.77
CA SER A 148 -6.74 2.11 10.80
C SER A 148 -6.74 1.07 11.93
N ASP A 149 -7.88 0.42 12.18
CA ASP A 149 -7.95 -0.66 13.15
C ASP A 149 -7.37 -1.94 12.55
N ILE A 150 -6.32 -2.44 13.17
CA ILE A 150 -5.65 -3.67 12.77
C ILE A 150 -6.60 -4.87 12.74
N ARG A 151 -7.66 -4.84 13.55
CA ARG A 151 -8.70 -5.88 13.58
C ARG A 151 -9.63 -5.80 12.38
N GLU A 152 -9.94 -4.60 11.89
CA GLU A 152 -10.68 -4.44 10.64
C GLU A 152 -9.85 -4.91 9.45
N ARG A 153 -8.55 -4.60 9.44
CA ARG A 153 -7.62 -5.11 8.43
C ARG A 153 -7.56 -6.63 8.45
N LEU A 154 -7.46 -7.21 9.64
CA LEU A 154 -7.47 -8.66 9.82
C LEU A 154 -8.78 -9.29 9.32
N LYS A 155 -9.95 -8.71 9.63
CA LYS A 155 -11.25 -9.18 9.11
C LYS A 155 -11.33 -9.11 7.59
N SER A 156 -10.73 -8.09 6.99
CA SER A 156 -10.73 -7.91 5.53
C SER A 156 -9.72 -8.79 4.79
N PHE A 157 -8.82 -9.47 5.51
CA PHE A 157 -7.80 -10.32 4.92
C PHE A 157 -8.41 -11.56 4.27
N SER A 158 -8.15 -11.75 2.98
CA SER A 158 -8.70 -12.86 2.20
C SER A 158 -7.67 -13.97 2.05
N PHE A 159 -7.96 -15.14 2.63
CA PHE A 159 -7.13 -16.33 2.45
C PHE A 159 -7.27 -16.95 1.05
N HIS A 160 -8.39 -16.71 0.37
CA HIS A 160 -8.63 -17.19 -1.00
C HIS A 160 -7.69 -16.58 -2.04
N ASP A 161 -7.26 -15.33 -1.82
CA ASP A 161 -6.46 -14.58 -2.77
C ASP A 161 -4.94 -14.82 -2.61
N LEU A 162 -4.55 -15.63 -1.62
CA LEU A 162 -3.16 -16.00 -1.38
C LEU A 162 -2.67 -17.04 -2.39
N GLN A 163 -1.85 -16.61 -3.34
CA GLN A 163 -1.14 -17.52 -4.25
C GLN A 163 0.11 -18.10 -3.58
N ILE A 164 -0.09 -19.15 -2.78
CA ILE A 164 0.98 -19.85 -2.06
C ILE A 164 1.16 -21.25 -2.66
N THR A 165 2.38 -21.56 -3.09
CA THR A 165 2.73 -22.91 -3.56
C THR A 165 2.98 -23.85 -2.37
N GLU A 166 2.95 -25.17 -2.58
CA GLU A 166 3.32 -26.12 -1.51
C GLU A 166 4.75 -25.91 -0.98
N ASN A 167 5.66 -25.45 -1.83
CA ASN A 167 7.03 -25.13 -1.44
C ASN A 167 7.09 -23.87 -0.57
N ASP A 168 6.31 -22.85 -0.94
CA ASP A 168 6.15 -21.63 -0.15
C ASP A 168 5.56 -21.93 1.24
N ALA A 169 4.59 -22.84 1.31
CA ALA A 169 3.92 -23.21 2.56
C ALA A 169 4.90 -23.85 3.56
N LYS A 170 5.86 -24.63 3.09
CA LYS A 170 6.88 -25.33 3.91
C LYS A 170 8.12 -24.49 4.18
N GLU A 171 8.16 -23.24 3.70
CA GLU A 171 9.31 -22.37 3.92
C GLU A 171 9.48 -22.08 5.41
N PRO A 172 10.63 -22.42 6.02
CA PRO A 172 10.91 -22.12 7.41
C PRO A 172 11.15 -20.62 7.57
N LEU A 173 10.53 -20.02 8.58
CA LEU A 173 10.59 -18.60 8.89
C LEU A 173 11.18 -18.41 10.28
N ASP A 174 12.07 -17.43 10.40
CA ASP A 174 12.65 -17.04 11.69
C ASP A 174 11.68 -16.09 12.40
N VAL A 175 10.75 -16.69 13.17
CA VAL A 175 9.71 -15.97 13.91
C VAL A 175 9.73 -16.43 15.37
N ALA A 176 9.82 -15.47 16.27
CA ALA A 176 9.74 -15.70 17.71
C ALA A 176 8.46 -15.08 18.27
N PHE A 177 7.66 -15.90 18.96
CA PHE A 177 6.53 -15.45 19.76
C PHE A 177 6.91 -15.45 21.23
N SER A 178 6.45 -14.44 21.97
CA SER A 178 6.53 -14.42 23.42
C SER A 178 5.61 -15.47 24.05
N ASP A 179 5.91 -15.88 25.28
CA ASP A 179 5.08 -16.83 26.04
C ASP A 179 3.62 -16.36 26.18
N ALA A 180 3.41 -15.04 26.24
CA ALA A 180 2.08 -14.46 26.34
C ALA A 180 1.30 -14.58 25.02
N GLU A 181 1.94 -14.29 23.88
CA GLU A 181 1.36 -14.49 22.55
C GLU A 181 1.05 -15.98 22.32
N ILE A 182 1.98 -16.87 22.65
CA ILE A 182 1.80 -18.33 22.53
C ILE A 182 0.56 -18.78 23.32
N ARG A 183 0.39 -18.33 24.57
CA ARG A 183 -0.78 -18.70 25.38
C ARG A 183 -2.10 -18.22 24.79
N ILE A 184 -2.11 -17.03 24.20
CA ILE A 184 -3.30 -16.47 23.56
C ILE A 184 -3.63 -17.29 22.30
N ILE A 185 -2.64 -17.50 21.43
CA ILE A 185 -2.79 -18.24 20.18
C ILE A 185 -3.25 -19.67 20.45
N THR A 186 -2.58 -20.41 21.35
CA THR A 186 -2.96 -21.79 21.67
C THR A 186 -4.29 -21.87 22.41
N GLY A 187 -4.65 -20.87 23.21
CA GLY A 187 -5.97 -20.76 23.84
C GLY A 187 -7.09 -20.69 22.80
N TYR A 188 -6.94 -19.81 21.81
CA TYR A 188 -7.90 -19.70 20.70
C TYR A 188 -7.87 -20.91 19.76
N ALA A 189 -6.70 -21.48 19.50
CA ALA A 189 -6.56 -22.70 18.68
C ALA A 189 -7.32 -23.88 19.29
N ARG A 190 -7.19 -24.12 20.60
CA ARG A 190 -7.94 -25.17 21.32
C ARG A 190 -9.44 -24.92 21.26
N ARG A 191 -9.86 -23.67 21.41
CA ARG A 191 -11.27 -23.30 21.30
C ARG A 191 -11.79 -23.57 19.89
N LEU A 192 -11.02 -23.22 18.86
CA LEU A 192 -11.36 -23.49 17.46
C LEU A 192 -11.59 -24.98 17.20
N LEU A 193 -10.71 -25.85 17.70
CA LEU A 193 -10.89 -27.31 17.58
C LEU A 193 -12.20 -27.80 18.23
N SER A 194 -12.68 -27.14 19.28
CA SER A 194 -13.92 -27.52 19.97
C SER A 194 -15.20 -26.96 19.36
N GLU A 195 -15.11 -25.86 18.59
CA GLU A 195 -16.29 -25.12 18.08
C GLU A 195 -16.26 -24.91 16.56
N VAL A 196 -15.44 -25.67 15.82
CA VAL A 196 -15.25 -25.51 14.37
C VAL A 196 -16.56 -25.57 13.59
N ASP A 197 -17.42 -26.57 13.86
CA ASP A 197 -18.70 -26.74 13.17
C ASP A 197 -19.61 -25.51 13.35
N GLU A 198 -19.65 -24.95 14.56
CA GLU A 198 -20.45 -23.75 14.87
C GLU A 198 -19.89 -22.51 14.19
N ILE A 199 -18.55 -22.39 14.11
CA ILE A 199 -17.88 -21.30 13.42
C ILE A 199 -18.17 -21.35 11.93
N GLU A 200 -18.03 -22.50 11.29
CA GLU A 200 -18.28 -22.66 9.86
C GLU A 200 -19.73 -22.37 9.50
N GLU A 201 -20.68 -22.84 10.32
CA GLU A 201 -22.11 -22.53 10.14
C GLU A 201 -22.38 -21.03 10.28
N LYS A 202 -21.82 -20.37 11.30
CA LYS A 202 -22.02 -18.94 11.56
C LYS A 202 -21.38 -18.05 10.50
N GLN A 203 -20.19 -18.40 10.03
CA GLN A 203 -19.44 -17.60 9.06
C GLN A 203 -19.80 -17.95 7.61
N GLY A 204 -20.48 -19.07 7.37
CA GLY A 204 -20.85 -19.53 6.03
C GLY A 204 -19.64 -19.89 5.16
N ARG A 205 -18.50 -20.21 5.78
CA ARG A 205 -17.24 -20.58 5.12
C ARG A 205 -16.52 -21.65 5.92
N VAL A 206 -15.65 -22.39 5.25
CA VAL A 206 -14.77 -23.38 5.91
C VAL A 206 -13.58 -22.70 6.58
N VAL A 207 -12.99 -23.38 7.57
CA VAL A 207 -11.69 -23.03 8.15
C VAL A 207 -10.58 -23.56 7.23
N PHE A 208 -9.76 -22.66 6.69
CA PHE A 208 -8.78 -22.99 5.64
C PHE A 208 -7.64 -23.86 6.14
N TYR A 209 -7.13 -23.59 7.33
CA TYR A 209 -5.94 -24.23 7.90
C TYR A 209 -6.30 -25.15 9.06
N TYR A 210 -7.52 -25.72 9.08
CA TYR A 210 -7.99 -26.58 10.15
C TYR A 210 -7.04 -27.75 10.46
N ASP A 211 -6.55 -28.43 9.42
CA ASP A 211 -5.64 -29.58 9.55
C ASP A 211 -4.29 -29.19 10.17
N ALA A 212 -3.92 -27.90 10.17
CA ALA A 212 -2.68 -27.39 10.74
C ALA A 212 -2.81 -26.95 12.21
N ILE A 213 -4.03 -26.84 12.76
CA ILE A 213 -4.27 -26.28 14.09
C ILE A 213 -3.72 -27.17 15.21
N GLU A 214 -3.95 -28.48 15.15
CA GLU A 214 -3.47 -29.41 16.18
C GLU A 214 -1.93 -29.53 16.17
N PRO A 215 -1.26 -29.74 15.02
CA PRO A 215 0.20 -29.68 14.93
C PRO A 215 0.79 -28.32 15.38
N LEU A 216 0.11 -27.21 15.08
CA LEU A 216 0.53 -25.88 15.52
C LEU A 216 0.56 -25.76 17.04
N ILE A 217 -0.44 -26.30 17.75
CA ILE A 217 -0.46 -26.27 19.22
C ILE A 217 0.74 -27.02 19.78
N GLU A 218 1.01 -28.22 19.29
CA GLU A 218 2.16 -29.02 19.71
C GLU A 218 3.48 -28.25 19.49
N LEU A 219 3.67 -27.70 18.28
CA LEU A 219 4.85 -26.92 17.90
C LEU A 219 5.05 -25.68 18.79
N LEU A 220 3.97 -24.94 19.11
CA LEU A 220 4.05 -23.74 19.93
C LEU A 220 4.32 -24.03 21.41
N GLU A 221 3.96 -25.21 21.90
CA GLU A 221 4.16 -25.63 23.29
C GLU A 221 5.48 -26.37 23.53
N GLU A 222 6.15 -26.82 22.47
CA GLU A 222 7.51 -27.37 22.58
C GLU A 222 8.52 -26.33 23.09
N THR A 223 9.47 -26.80 23.90
CA THR A 223 10.53 -25.97 24.52
C THR A 223 11.79 -25.82 23.67
N ASP A 224 11.96 -26.62 22.63
CA ASP A 224 13.14 -26.64 21.76
C ASP A 224 12.98 -25.70 20.54
N GLU A 225 14.01 -25.59 19.69
CA GLU A 225 14.02 -24.72 18.50
C GLU A 225 12.77 -24.89 17.63
N LYS A 226 11.89 -23.88 17.64
CA LYS A 226 10.64 -23.84 16.89
C LYS A 226 10.95 -23.43 15.45
N VAL A 227 10.73 -24.33 14.51
CA VAL A 227 10.74 -23.98 13.09
C VAL A 227 9.30 -23.71 12.67
N ILE A 228 8.91 -22.43 12.69
CA ILE A 228 7.61 -21.99 12.20
C ILE A 228 7.69 -21.86 10.68
N THR A 229 6.79 -22.52 9.95
CA THR A 229 6.68 -22.33 8.50
C THR A 229 5.60 -21.32 8.15
N ARG A 230 5.57 -20.92 6.88
CA ARG A 230 4.54 -20.05 6.34
C ARG A 230 3.13 -20.60 6.55
N ASN A 231 2.95 -21.92 6.46
CA ASN A 231 1.67 -22.57 6.71
C ASN A 231 1.19 -22.36 8.15
N GLU A 232 2.09 -22.50 9.14
CA GLU A 232 1.75 -22.25 10.54
C GLU A 232 1.43 -20.79 10.81
N LEU A 233 2.12 -19.83 10.17
CA LEU A 233 1.77 -18.42 10.30
C LEU A 233 0.38 -18.09 9.75
N LEU A 234 -0.04 -18.75 8.66
CA LEU A 234 -1.39 -18.57 8.10
C LEU A 234 -2.45 -19.18 9.00
N ALA A 235 -2.17 -20.33 9.60
CA ALA A 235 -3.03 -20.93 10.62
C ALA A 235 -3.21 -20.00 11.82
N ILE A 236 -2.12 -19.40 12.33
CA ILE A 236 -2.17 -18.40 13.40
C ILE A 236 -3.02 -17.19 12.97
N LEU A 237 -2.79 -16.67 11.77
CA LEU A 237 -3.53 -15.52 11.26
C LEU A 237 -5.02 -15.81 11.12
N GLU A 238 -5.39 -17.02 10.69
CA GLU A 238 -6.80 -17.44 10.59
C GLU A 238 -7.45 -17.57 11.97
N ILE A 239 -6.76 -18.17 12.95
CA ILE A 239 -7.23 -18.22 14.34
C ILE A 239 -7.53 -16.80 14.84
N LEU A 240 -6.58 -15.87 14.67
CA LEU A 240 -6.74 -14.50 15.12
C LEU A 240 -7.91 -13.81 14.38
N GLN A 241 -8.07 -14.06 13.08
CA GLN A 241 -9.17 -13.48 12.30
C GLN A 241 -10.54 -13.94 12.80
N ILE A 242 -10.68 -15.22 13.15
CA ILE A 242 -11.94 -15.79 13.65
C ILE A 242 -12.35 -15.10 14.96
N TYR A 243 -11.40 -14.88 15.88
CA TYR A 243 -11.69 -14.40 17.23
C TYR A 243 -11.50 -12.90 17.46
N CYS A 244 -11.02 -12.13 16.48
CA CYS A 244 -10.74 -10.69 16.66
C CYS A 244 -11.96 -9.83 17.04
N SER A 245 -13.18 -10.37 16.92
CA SER A 245 -14.42 -9.70 17.32
C SER A 245 -14.90 -10.09 18.73
N ASP A 246 -14.21 -10.99 19.42
CA ASP A 246 -14.66 -11.48 20.72
C ASP A 246 -14.56 -10.38 21.80
N PRO A 247 -15.57 -10.26 22.68
CA PRO A 247 -15.53 -9.35 23.82
C PRO A 247 -14.51 -9.87 24.84
N GLY A 248 -13.24 -9.47 24.67
CA GLY A 248 -12.12 -9.99 25.46
C GLY A 248 -10.88 -10.31 24.62
N PHE A 249 -10.93 -10.09 23.30
CA PHE A 249 -9.76 -10.21 22.44
C PHE A 249 -8.62 -9.27 22.91
N PRO A 250 -7.43 -9.79 23.27
CA PRO A 250 -6.40 -8.97 23.93
C PRO A 250 -5.74 -7.95 23.00
N ASP A 251 -5.70 -6.68 23.38
CA ASP A 251 -5.04 -5.61 22.60
C ASP A 251 -3.54 -5.86 22.36
N MET A 252 -2.88 -6.61 23.24
CA MET A 252 -1.46 -6.93 23.10
C MET A 252 -1.12 -7.78 21.85
N ILE A 253 -2.11 -8.45 21.24
CA ILE A 253 -1.89 -9.26 20.03
C ILE A 253 -1.97 -8.42 18.75
N ASP A 254 -2.36 -7.15 18.86
CA ASP A 254 -2.52 -6.23 17.73
C ASP A 254 -1.17 -5.99 17.00
N GLU A 255 -0.05 -5.97 17.74
CA GLU A 255 1.30 -5.89 17.14
C GLU A 255 1.64 -7.16 16.34
N THR A 256 1.31 -8.33 16.87
CA THR A 256 1.49 -9.63 16.20
C THR A 256 0.68 -9.66 14.91
N ILE A 257 -0.59 -9.22 14.95
CA ILE A 257 -1.44 -9.15 13.75
C ILE A 257 -0.83 -8.20 12.73
N SER A 258 -0.35 -7.03 13.16
CA SER A 258 0.30 -6.06 12.27
C SER A 258 1.53 -6.63 11.58
N ALA A 259 2.39 -7.35 12.32
CA ALA A 259 3.58 -7.97 11.76
C ALA A 259 3.22 -9.07 10.75
N LEU A 260 2.24 -9.93 11.07
CA LEU A 260 1.79 -11.00 10.19
C LEU A 260 1.16 -10.46 8.90
N LEU A 261 0.23 -9.51 9.02
CA LEU A 261 -0.40 -8.89 7.85
C LEU A 261 0.64 -8.18 6.98
N GLY A 262 1.57 -7.43 7.58
CA GLY A 262 2.66 -6.77 6.86
C GLY A 262 3.51 -7.77 6.06
N PHE A 263 3.90 -8.88 6.69
CA PHE A 263 4.64 -9.95 6.02
C PHE A 263 3.90 -10.50 4.80
N PHE A 264 2.61 -10.82 4.93
CA PHE A 264 1.85 -11.41 3.82
C PHE A 264 1.53 -10.41 2.70
N TYR A 265 1.28 -9.14 3.01
CA TYR A 265 1.09 -8.12 1.98
C TYR A 265 2.36 -7.86 1.16
N GLU A 266 3.52 -7.75 1.81
CA GLU A 266 4.81 -7.57 1.10
C GLU A 266 5.12 -8.74 0.15
N GLN A 267 4.75 -9.96 0.53
CA GLN A 267 4.98 -11.15 -0.30
C GLN A 267 4.03 -11.20 -1.51
N GLN A 268 2.79 -10.69 -1.37
CA GLN A 268 1.86 -10.56 -2.49
C GLN A 268 2.38 -9.54 -3.52
N GLU A 269 2.89 -8.39 -3.07
CA GLU A 269 3.45 -7.37 -3.97
C GLU A 269 4.67 -7.88 -4.75
N LYS A 270 5.57 -8.63 -4.11
CA LYS A 270 6.77 -9.19 -4.76
C LYS A 270 6.47 -10.24 -5.84
N LYS A 271 5.28 -10.85 -5.84
CA LYS A 271 4.86 -11.84 -6.85
C LYS A 271 4.10 -11.21 -8.03
N LEU A 272 3.69 -9.95 -7.92
CA LEU A 272 2.99 -9.19 -8.97
C LEU A 272 3.94 -8.42 -9.92
N ILE A 273 5.25 -8.45 -9.64
CA ILE A 273 6.34 -7.87 -10.44
C ILE A 273 7.12 -9.00 -11.12
#